data_AF-A0A927XHW6-F1
#
_entry.id   AF-A0A927XHW6-F1
#
_cell.length_a   1.000
_cell.length_b   1.000
_cell.length_c   1.000
_cell.angle_alpha   90.00
_cell.angle_beta   90.00
_cell.angle_gamma   90.00
#
_symmetry.space_group_name_H-M   'P 1'
#
loop_
_entity.id
_entity.type
_entity.pdbx_description
1 polymer ?
#
loop_
_entity_poly.entity_id
_entity_poly.type
_entity_poly.pdbx_seq_one_letter_code
_entity_poly.pdbx_strand_id
1 'polypeptide(L)' 'MNEVTFIYFGYTRVDFPKTAELLPNETLDELIHRVVRSLGVDPAMFLGENLVMKAGVRMEPGMEVLPGDRIHIFPTNTLG' A
#
# COMPACT_ATOMS: atom_id res chain seq x y z
N MET A 1 -9.14 -3.53 16.22
CA MET A 1 -7.88 -3.86 15.55
C MET A 1 -7.43 -2.61 14.83
N ASN A 2 -6.24 -2.12 15.13
CA ASN A 2 -5.70 -0.88 14.57
C ASN A 2 -4.80 -1.19 13.35
N GLU A 3 -5.36 -1.93 12.41
CA GLU A 3 -4.58 -2.59 11.35
C GLU A 3 -5.15 -2.27 9.97
N VAL A 4 -4.27 -2.18 8.98
CA VAL A 4 -4.58 -1.98 7.57
C VAL A 4 -4.06 -3.17 6.78
N THR A 5 -4.86 -3.68 5.85
CA THR A 5 -4.48 -4.81 4.99
C THR A 5 -4.09 -4.31 3.61
N PHE A 6 -2.90 -4.68 3.17
CA PHE A 6 -2.38 -4.45 1.83
C PHE A 6 -2.57 -5.70 0.97
N ILE A 7 -3.12 -5.51 -0.21
CA ILE A 7 -3.33 -6.57 -1.20
C ILE A 7 -2.65 -6.12 -2.48
N TYR A 8 -1.65 -6.89 -2.91
CA TYR A 8 -0.91 -6.62 -4.14
C TYR A 8 -1.37 -7.56 -5.24
N PHE A 9 -1.72 -7.01 -6.40
CA PHE A 9 -2.26 -7.77 -7.53
C PHE A 9 -1.22 -8.06 -8.63
N GLY A 10 0.03 -7.67 -8.43
CA GLY A 10 1.12 -7.97 -9.35
C GLY A 10 1.81 -9.30 -9.08
N TYR A 11 2.63 -9.73 -10.04
CA TYR A 11 3.57 -10.83 -9.85
C TYR A 11 4.76 -10.33 -9.06
N THR A 12 4.72 -10.54 -7.74
CA THR A 12 5.85 -10.24 -6.86
C THR A 12 6.34 -11.52 -6.18
N ARG A 13 7.62 -11.56 -5.82
CA ARG A 13 8.22 -12.62 -4.98
C ARG A 13 7.90 -12.45 -3.50
N VAL A 14 7.08 -11.46 -3.17
CA VAL A 14 6.83 -11.00 -1.81
C VAL A 14 5.48 -11.51 -1.33
N ASP A 15 5.41 -11.92 -0.07
CA ASP A 15 4.19 -12.47 0.52
C ASP A 15 3.12 -11.38 0.74
N PHE A 16 2.07 -11.46 -0.07
CA PHE A 16 0.80 -10.72 0.10
C PHE A 16 -0.37 -11.70 0.24
N PRO A 17 -1.46 -11.34 0.95
CA PRO A 17 -1.73 -10.05 1.59
C PRO A 17 -0.88 -9.81 2.85
N LYS A 18 -0.65 -8.53 3.17
CA LYS A 18 0.15 -8.13 4.34
C LYS A 18 -0.64 -7.18 5.22
N THR A 19 -0.61 -7.40 6.52
CA THR A 19 -1.23 -6.52 7.51
C THR A 19 -0.16 -5.67 8.19
N ALA A 20 -0.48 -4.40 8.44
CA ALA A 20 0.36 -3.50 9.21
C ALA A 20 -0.49 -2.75 10.24
N GLU A 21 0.07 -2.56 11.43
CA GLU A 21 -0.51 -1.64 12.41
C GLU A 21 -0.46 -0.21 11.87
N LEU A 22 -1.56 0.54 12.03
CA LEU A 22 -1.66 1.95 11.67
C LEU A 22 -1.19 2.82 12.84
N LEU A 23 -0.18 3.66 12.64
CA LEU A 23 0.30 4.54 13.70
C LEU A 23 -0.56 5.81 13.84
N PRO A 24 -0.58 6.47 15.02
CA PRO A 24 -1.35 7.70 15.20
C PRO A 24 -0.91 8.80 14.22
N ASN A 25 -1.87 9.39 13.51
CA ASN A 25 -1.66 10.43 12.48
C ASN A 25 -0.79 9.99 11.29
N GLU A 26 -0.59 8.69 11.09
CA GLU A 26 0.19 8.17 9.96
C GLU A 26 -0.58 8.37 8.65
N THR A 27 0.07 8.98 7.67
CA THR A 27 -0.51 9.14 6.34
C THR A 27 -0.37 7.86 5.53
N LEU A 28 -1.10 7.78 4.41
CA LEU A 28 -0.98 6.66 3.48
C LEU A 28 0.46 6.44 2.98
N ASP A 29 1.16 7.50 2.62
CA ASP A 29 2.52 7.41 2.07
C ASP A 29 3.52 6.95 3.13
N GLU A 30 3.42 7.44 4.38
CA GLU A 30 4.23 6.97 5.50
C GLU A 30 4.02 5.48 5.77
N LEU A 31 2.75 5.06 5.79
CA LEU A 31 2.36 3.67 6.00
C LEU A 31 2.88 2.77 4.86
N ILE A 32 2.69 3.15 3.60
CA ILE A 32 3.20 2.39 2.45
C ILE A 32 4.73 2.33 2.51
N HIS A 33 5.41 3.44 2.79
CA HIS A 33 6.87 3.47 2.89
C HIS A 33 7.38 2.46 3.92
N ARG A 34 6.75 2.42 5.09
CA ARG A 34 7.11 1.47 6.16
C ARG A 34 6.87 0.03 5.74
N VAL A 35 5.71 -0.26 5.15
CA VAL A 35 5.37 -1.63 4.70
C VAL A 35 6.31 -2.08 3.59
N VAL A 36 6.52 -1.27 2.57
CA VAL A 36 7.37 -1.61 1.41
C VAL A 36 8.84 -1.73 1.82
N ARG A 37 9.34 -0.85 2.69
CA ARG A 37 10.70 -0.96 3.24
C ARG A 37 10.89 -2.25 4.04
N SER A 38 9.88 -2.69 4.81
CA SER A 38 9.94 -3.96 5.53
C SER A 38 10.00 -5.20 4.62
N LEU A 39 9.71 -5.02 3.32
CA LEU A 39 9.80 -6.04 2.29
C LEU A 39 11.11 -5.98 1.50
N GLY A 40 12.02 -5.05 1.85
CA GLY A 40 13.28 -4.86 1.13
C GLY A 40 13.12 -4.19 -0.24
N VAL A 41 11.96 -3.56 -0.50
CA VAL A 41 11.66 -2.85 -1.74
C VAL A 41 11.85 -1.35 -1.52
N ASP A 42 12.31 -0.62 -2.55
CA ASP A 42 12.37 0.84 -2.52
C ASP A 42 10.95 1.44 -2.62
N PRO A 43 10.48 2.19 -1.60
CA PRO A 43 9.16 2.82 -1.61
C PRO A 43 8.92 3.78 -2.77
N ALA A 44 9.94 4.55 -3.17
CA ALA A 44 9.78 5.55 -4.23
C ALA A 44 9.56 4.88 -5.59
N MET A 45 10.32 3.82 -5.86
CA MET A 45 10.12 2.97 -7.04
C MET A 45 8.74 2.31 -6.99
N PHE A 46 8.38 1.73 -5.84
CA PHE A 46 7.09 1.05 -5.68
C PHE A 46 5.90 1.98 -5.94
N LEU A 47 5.89 3.19 -5.39
CA LEU A 47 4.81 4.15 -5.63
C LEU A 47 4.77 4.65 -7.08
N GLY A 48 5.92 4.79 -7.74
CA GLY A 48 5.98 5.19 -9.15
C GLY A 48 5.42 4.13 -10.12
N GLU A 49 5.56 2.85 -9.76
CA GLU A 49 5.16 1.71 -10.60
C GLU A 49 3.80 1.11 -10.23
N ASN A 50 3.11 1.64 -9.23
CA ASN A 50 1.87 1.04 -8.75
C ASN A 50 0.76 2.08 -8.50
N LEU A 51 -0.46 1.69 -8.87
CA LEU A 51 -1.69 2.38 -8.52
C LEU A 51 -2.18 1.88 -7.17
N VAL A 52 -2.41 2.81 -6.25
CA VAL A 52 -2.94 2.53 -4.90
C VAL A 52 -4.43 2.88 -4.85
N MET A 53 -5.24 1.93 -4.39
CA MET A 53 -6.69 2.02 -4.40
C MET A 53 -7.27 1.62 -3.04
N LYS A 54 -8.35 2.26 -2.62
CA LYS A 54 -9.17 1.89 -1.45
C LYS A 54 -10.64 1.95 -1.84
N ALA A 55 -11.38 0.87 -1.63
CA ALA A 55 -12.81 0.78 -1.96
C ALA A 55 -13.17 1.27 -3.40
N GLY A 56 -12.30 1.01 -4.38
CA GLY A 56 -12.50 1.43 -5.78
C GLY A 56 -12.12 2.88 -6.09
N VAL A 57 -11.58 3.62 -5.12
CA VAL A 57 -11.10 4.99 -5.29
C VAL A 57 -9.57 5.01 -5.30
N ARG A 58 -8.99 5.75 -6.26
CA ARG A 58 -7.55 6.00 -6.31
C ARG A 58 -7.14 6.86 -5.11
N MET A 59 -6.12 6.40 -4.42
CA MET A 59 -5.56 7.11 -3.27
C MET A 59 -4.35 7.94 -3.70
N GLU A 60 -4.20 9.10 -3.09
CA GLU A 60 -3.08 10.02 -3.27
C GLU A 60 -2.25 10.14 -1.97
N PRO A 61 -0.97 10.57 -2.05
CA PRO A 61 -0.15 10.84 -0.87
C PRO A 61 -0.82 11.82 0.10
N GLY A 62 -0.58 11.65 1.40
CA GLY A 62 -1.19 12.47 2.45
C GLY A 62 -2.66 12.16 2.76
N MET A 63 -3.31 11.25 2.02
CA MET A 63 -4.66 10.80 2.38
C MET A 63 -4.64 9.99 3.68
N GLU A 64 -5.72 10.15 4.46
CA GLU A 64 -5.93 9.41 5.70
C GLU A 64 -6.26 7.94 5.42
N VAL A 65 -5.70 7.08 6.26
CA VAL A 65 -6.01 5.65 6.30
C VAL A 65 -6.66 5.35 7.64
N LEU A 66 -7.70 4.52 7.64
CA LEU A 66 -8.44 4.16 8.83
C LEU A 66 -8.20 2.70 9.22
N PRO A 67 -8.30 2.36 10.50
CA PRO A 67 -8.27 0.97 10.95
C PRO A 67 -9.31 0.12 10.23
N GLY A 68 -8.88 -1.03 9.72
CA GLY A 68 -9.70 -1.96 8.95
C GLY A 68 -9.74 -1.69 7.44
N ASP A 69 -9.11 -0.61 6.97
CA ASP A 69 -9.00 -0.34 5.54
C ASP A 69 -8.26 -1.46 4.79
N ARG A 70 -8.71 -1.68 3.56
CA ARG A 70 -8.05 -2.56 2.59
C ARG A 70 -7.50 -1.74 1.45
N ILE A 71 -6.18 -1.73 1.34
CA ILE A 71 -5.44 -1.02 0.30
C ILE A 71 -5.08 -2.02 -0.79
N HIS A 72 -5.63 -1.81 -1.97
CA HIS A 72 -5.36 -2.61 -3.15
C HIS A 72 -4.28 -1.91 -3.99
N ILE A 73 -3.27 -2.66 -4.40
CA ILE A 73 -2.11 -2.15 -5.12
C ILE A 73 -2.01 -2.89 -6.45
N PHE A 74 -2.02 -2.13 -7.54
CA PHE A 74 -1.99 -2.65 -8.90
C PHE A 74 -0.74 -2.14 -9.64
N PRO A 75 0.09 -3.01 -10.22
CA PRO A 75 1.21 -2.57 -11.06
C PRO A 75 0.71 -1.80 -12.28
N THR A 76 1.21 -0.59 -12.49
CA THR A 76 0.84 0.22 -13.66
C THR A 76 1.43 -0.33 -14.95
N ASN A 77 2.55 -1.06 -14.86
CA ASN A 77 3.16 -1.77 -16.00
C ASN A 77 2.31 -2.94 -16.55
N THR A 78 1.28 -3.39 -15.82
CA THR A 78 0.34 -4.43 -16.28
C THR A 78 -0.93 -3.87 -16.94
N LEU A 79 -1.06 -2.55 -17.05
CA LEU A 79 -2.22 -1.88 -17.67
C LEU A 79 -1.99 -1.52 -19.15
N GLY A 80 -0.93 -2.07 -19.76
CA GLY A 80 -0.56 -1.90 -21.18
C GLY A 80 -0.86 -3.11 -22.04
#